data_AF-A0A7W8FPQ7-F1
#
_entry.id   AF-A0A7W8FPQ7-F1
#
_cell.length_a   1.000
_cell.length_b   1.000
_cell.length_c   1.000
_cell.angle_alpha   90.00
_cell.angle_beta   90.00
_cell.angle_gamma   90.00
#
_symmetry.space_group_name_H-M   'P 1'
#
loop_
_entity.id
_entity.type
_entity.pdbx_description
1 polymer ?
#
loop_
_entity_poly.entity_id
_entity_poly.type
_entity_poly.pdbx_seq_one_letter_code
_entity_poly.pdbx_strand_id
1 'polypeptide(L)'
;MSKNNTINGTPGLKRIVPAGEPIFGLGAKVTGRNLAAISYIVSLEAERRGVPLGIETVFAATGELVSITVKDDTKAEDFVLEVGDAIVLTPQALEAQVLPVSLYNQVFREL
;
A
#
# COMPACT_ATOMS: atom_id res chain seq x y z
N MET A 1 25.45 6.02 19.90
CA MET A 1 24.05 6.47 20.00
C MET A 1 23.56 6.86 18.62
N SER A 2 22.47 6.26 18.16
CA SER A 2 21.97 6.34 16.78
C SER A 2 21.45 7.74 16.45
N LYS A 3 21.73 8.20 15.22
CA LYS A 3 21.29 9.49 14.68
C LYS A 3 19.78 9.42 14.43
N ASN A 4 19.02 10.33 15.05
CA ASN A 4 17.60 10.51 14.77
C ASN A 4 17.40 10.83 13.29
N ASN A 5 16.89 9.87 12.52
CA ASN A 5 16.35 10.08 11.18
C ASN A 5 15.00 10.79 11.31
N THR A 6 15.01 12.07 11.67
CA THR A 6 13.86 12.95 11.48
C THR A 6 13.72 13.20 9.98
N ILE A 7 12.86 12.41 9.33
CA ILE A 7 12.33 12.74 8.01
C ILE A 7 11.70 14.14 8.14
N ASN A 8 12.24 15.12 7.42
CA ASN A 8 11.72 16.48 7.40
C ASN A 8 10.22 16.44 7.09
N GLY A 9 9.40 16.96 8.00
CA GLY A 9 7.95 16.92 7.88
C GLY A 9 7.49 17.59 6.58
N THR A 10 6.63 16.91 5.83
CA THR A 10 6.00 17.46 4.62
C THR A 10 5.15 18.68 4.98
N PRO A 11 5.37 19.87 4.37
CA PRO A 11 4.53 21.04 4.61
C PRO A 11 3.05 20.72 4.37
N GLY A 12 2.20 21.00 5.36
CA GLY A 12 0.75 20.76 5.30
C GLY A 12 0.27 19.44 5.91
N LEU A 13 1.16 18.55 6.37
CA LEU A 13 0.78 17.30 7.03
C LEU A 13 1.29 17.27 8.47
N LYS A 14 0.37 17.24 9.42
CA LYS A 14 0.67 17.08 10.85
C LYS A 14 0.34 15.66 11.26
N ARG A 15 1.33 14.93 11.77
CA ARG A 15 1.15 13.57 12.30
C ARG A 15 0.30 13.66 13.58
N ILE A 16 -0.91 13.13 13.55
CA ILE A 16 -1.88 13.21 14.66
C ILE A 16 -1.73 12.00 15.61
N VAL A 17 -1.19 10.88 15.12
CA VAL A 17 -0.97 9.65 15.88
C VAL A 17 0.41 9.09 15.51
N PRO A 18 1.22 8.58 16.45
CA PRO A 18 2.43 7.83 16.11
C PRO A 18 2.07 6.65 15.19
N ALA A 19 2.95 6.35 14.23
CA ALA A 19 2.82 5.15 13.39
C ALA A 19 2.72 3.93 14.32
N GLY A 20 1.54 3.32 14.34
CA GLY A 20 1.25 2.08 15.05
C GLY A 20 0.71 1.08 14.03
N GLU A 21 0.89 -0.20 14.31
CA GLU A 21 0.27 -1.26 13.52
C GLU A 21 -1.23 -0.94 13.34
N PRO A 22 -1.76 -0.99 12.11
CA PRO A 22 -3.17 -0.70 11.90
C PRO A 22 -3.98 -1.66 12.76
N ILE A 23 -4.85 -1.13 13.63
CA ILE A 23 -5.69 -1.92 14.54
C ILE A 23 -6.86 -2.63 13.81
N PHE A 24 -7.01 -2.36 12.51
CA PHE A 24 -8.01 -2.95 11.62
C PHE A 24 -7.38 -3.33 10.27
N GLY A 25 -7.99 -4.28 9.56
CA GLY A 25 -7.59 -4.61 8.19
C GLY A 25 -7.95 -3.49 7.23
N LEU A 26 -7.00 -3.08 6.40
CA LEU A 26 -7.20 -2.16 5.29
C LEU A 26 -7.22 -2.94 3.98
N GLY A 27 -8.18 -2.64 3.11
CA GLY A 27 -8.28 -3.27 1.80
C GLY A 27 -8.67 -2.24 0.75
N ALA A 28 -8.02 -2.29 -0.41
CA ALA A 28 -8.37 -1.45 -1.54
C ALA A 28 -8.33 -2.25 -2.84
N LYS A 29 -9.39 -2.11 -3.64
CA LYS A 29 -9.40 -2.65 -5.00
C LYS A 29 -8.43 -1.88 -5.89
N VAL A 30 -7.58 -2.58 -6.62
CA VAL A 30 -6.59 -2.07 -7.56
C VAL A 30 -7.30 -1.51 -8.79
N THR A 31 -7.53 -0.20 -8.73
CA THR A 31 -8.13 0.59 -9.81
C THR A 31 -7.54 1.99 -9.77
N GLY A 32 -7.56 2.71 -10.90
CA GLY A 32 -7.07 4.09 -10.95
C GLY A 32 -7.79 5.02 -9.96
N ARG A 33 -9.08 4.77 -9.69
CA ARG A 33 -9.89 5.56 -8.74
C ARG A 33 -9.44 5.41 -7.30
N ASN A 34 -8.83 4.27 -6.96
CA ASN A 34 -8.41 3.94 -5.62
C ASN A 34 -6.91 4.17 -5.39
N LEU A 35 -6.21 4.85 -6.30
CA LEU A 35 -4.75 5.01 -6.23
C LEU A 35 -4.28 5.61 -4.90
N ALA A 36 -5.04 6.57 -4.34
CA ALA A 36 -4.73 7.16 -3.04
C ALA A 36 -4.85 6.15 -1.88
N ALA A 37 -5.81 5.22 -1.93
CA ALA A 37 -5.94 4.18 -0.92
C ALA A 37 -4.83 3.12 -1.05
N ILE A 38 -4.46 2.78 -2.30
CA ILE A 38 -3.36 1.85 -2.58
C ILE A 38 -2.03 2.45 -2.10
N SER A 39 -1.74 3.71 -2.43
CA SER A 39 -0.52 4.38 -1.99
C SER A 39 -0.44 4.53 -0.48
N TYR A 40 -1.58 4.74 0.18
CA TYR A 40 -1.64 4.75 1.63
C TYR A 40 -1.30 3.38 2.24
N ILE A 41 -1.85 2.28 1.70
CA ILE A 41 -1.54 0.93 2.18
C ILE A 41 -0.05 0.61 1.98
N VAL A 42 0.53 0.93 0.82
CA VAL A 42 1.97 0.74 0.56
C VAL A 42 2.83 1.61 1.49
N SER A 43 2.42 2.84 1.78
CA SER A 43 3.11 3.71 2.73
C SER A 43 3.12 3.13 4.14
N LEU A 44 1.98 2.60 4.62
CA LEU A 44 1.91 1.95 5.92
C LEU A 44 2.80 0.70 5.96
N GLU A 45 2.83 -0.04 4.86
CA GLU A 45 3.68 -1.23 4.75
C GLU A 45 5.17 -0.88 4.80
N ALA A 46 5.58 0.19 4.12
CA ALA A 46 6.94 0.73 4.17
C ALA A 46 7.33 1.15 5.61
N GLU A 47 6.44 1.86 6.30
CA GLU A 47 6.64 2.27 7.69
C GLU A 47 6.74 1.07 8.64
N ARG A 48 5.86 0.08 8.49
CA ARG A 48 5.81 -1.12 9.34
C ARG A 48 7.07 -1.98 9.18
N ARG A 49 7.56 -2.11 7.95
CA ARG A 49 8.78 -2.88 7.63
C ARG A 49 10.06 -2.07 7.85
N GLY A 50 9.97 -0.75 7.92
CA GLY A 50 11.13 0.14 8.03
C GLY A 50 12.01 0.14 6.78
N VAL A 51 11.43 -0.11 5.60
CA VAL A 51 12.14 -0.17 4.30
C VAL A 51 11.53 0.81 3.30
N PRO A 52 12.31 1.39 2.39
CA PRO A 52 11.77 2.23 1.33
C PRO A 52 10.98 1.37 0.34
N LEU A 53 9.74 1.78 0.04
CA LEU A 53 8.93 1.21 -1.03
C LEU A 53 8.59 2.29 -2.06
N GLY A 54 8.72 1.96 -3.34
CA GLY A 54 8.33 2.81 -4.47
C GLY A 54 7.02 2.35 -5.08
N ILE A 55 6.30 3.26 -5.73
CA ILE A 55 5.12 2.92 -6.53
C ILE A 55 5.32 3.47 -7.94
N GLU A 56 5.26 2.58 -8.92
CA GLU A 56 5.16 2.92 -10.33
C GLU A 56 3.73 2.64 -10.79
N THR A 57 3.15 3.56 -11.55
CA THR A 57 1.77 3.45 -12.03
C THR A 57 1.73 3.75 -13.52
N VAL A 58 1.12 2.86 -14.28
CA VAL A 58 0.98 2.99 -15.73
C VAL A 58 -0.49 3.15 -16.08
N PHE A 59 -0.80 4.20 -16.85
CA PHE A 59 -2.12 4.44 -17.41
C PHE A 59 -2.08 4.31 -18.94
N ALA A 60 -3.15 3.76 -19.50
CA ALA A 60 -3.36 3.76 -20.94
C ALA A 60 -3.63 5.18 -21.44
N ALA A 61 -3.51 5.40 -22.75
CA ALA A 61 -3.86 6.69 -23.39
C ALA A 61 -5.34 7.08 -23.17
N THR A 62 -6.20 6.11 -22.84
CA THR A 62 -7.62 6.31 -22.49
C THR A 62 -7.83 6.79 -21.05
N GLY A 63 -6.78 6.83 -20.23
CA GLY A 63 -6.84 7.17 -18.80
C GLY A 63 -7.18 5.99 -17.88
N GLU A 64 -7.36 4.79 -18.42
CA GLU A 64 -7.56 3.57 -17.64
C GLU A 64 -6.25 3.11 -17.00
N LEU A 65 -6.33 2.61 -15.76
CA LEU A 65 -5.18 2.00 -15.10
C LEU A 65 -4.78 0.72 -15.83
N VAL A 66 -3.49 0.55 -16.12
CA VAL A 66 -2.92 -0.66 -16.73
C VAL A 66 -2.26 -1.53 -15.67
N SER A 67 -1.40 -0.95 -14.84
CA SER A 67 -0.68 -1.68 -13.80
C SER A 67 -0.21 -0.76 -12.68
N ILE A 68 0.02 -1.36 -11.50
CA ILE A 68 0.78 -0.75 -10.42
C ILE A 68 1.90 -1.71 -10.03
N THR A 69 3.11 -1.20 -9.95
CA THR A 69 4.28 -1.96 -9.50
C THR A 69 4.78 -1.34 -8.20
N VAL A 70 4.85 -2.15 -7.15
CA VAL A 70 5.46 -1.79 -5.88
C VAL A 70 6.92 -2.24 -5.91
N LYS A 71 7.82 -1.26 -5.88
CA LYS A 71 9.28 -1.50 -5.89
C LYS A 71 9.78 -1.64 -4.48
N ASP A 72 10.55 -2.69 -4.24
CA ASP A 72 11.13 -3.00 -2.95
C ASP A 72 12.59 -3.38 -3.12
N ASP A 73 13.48 -2.42 -2.87
CA ASP A 73 14.93 -2.58 -3.05
C ASP A 73 15.54 -3.66 -2.12
N THR A 74 14.78 -4.16 -1.14
CA THR A 74 15.21 -5.26 -0.28
C THR A 74 14.89 -6.63 -0.85
N LYS A 75 14.12 -6.71 -1.93
CA LYS A 75 13.72 -7.94 -2.61
C LYS A 75 14.30 -7.99 -4.03
N ALA A 76 14.44 -9.20 -4.53
CA ALA A 76 14.94 -9.42 -5.90
C ALA A 76 13.90 -9.13 -6.98
N GLU A 77 12.61 -9.12 -6.60
CA GLU A 77 11.49 -8.97 -7.52
C GLU A 77 10.53 -7.90 -6.99
N ASP A 78 10.07 -7.06 -7.92
CA ASP A 78 9.02 -6.09 -7.67
C ASP A 78 7.66 -6.77 -7.55
N PHE A 79 6.77 -6.20 -6.74
CA PHE A 79 5.41 -6.69 -6.58
C PHE A 79 4.48 -6.03 -7.59
N VAL A 80 3.92 -6.80 -8.51
CA VAL A 80 2.92 -6.31 -9.46
C VAL A 80 1.53 -6.47 -8.88
N LEU A 81 0.76 -5.38 -8.89
CA LEU A 81 -0.65 -5.36 -8.53
C LEU A 81 -1.49 -5.29 -9.81
N GLU A 82 -2.17 -6.39 -10.10
CA GLU A 82 -3.02 -6.50 -11.29
C GLU A 82 -4.32 -5.70 -11.12
N VAL A 83 -4.76 -5.09 -12.21
CA VAL A 83 -6.02 -4.33 -12.20
C VAL A 83 -7.18 -5.27 -11.93
N GLY A 84 -8.01 -4.89 -10.98
CA GLY A 84 -9.08 -5.73 -10.51
C GLY A 84 -8.80 -6.25 -9.12
N ASP A 85 -7.59 -6.77 -8.84
CA ASP A 85 -7.23 -7.39 -7.55
C ASP A 85 -7.41 -6.44 -6.37
N ALA A 86 -7.23 -6.95 -5.15
CA ALA A 86 -7.22 -6.13 -3.95
C ALA A 86 -5.89 -6.23 -3.25
N ILE A 87 -5.34 -5.07 -2.86
CA ILE A 87 -4.26 -5.02 -1.89
C ILE A 87 -4.86 -4.93 -0.48
N VAL A 88 -4.38 -5.77 0.42
CA VAL A 88 -4.89 -5.88 1.78
C VAL A 88 -3.73 -5.86 2.76
N LEU A 89 -3.84 -5.03 3.80
CA LEU A 89 -2.93 -5.02 4.93
C LEU A 89 -3.74 -5.35 6.19
N THR A 90 -3.50 -6.53 6.76
CA THR A 90 -4.11 -6.93 8.03
C THR A 90 -3.14 -6.76 9.20
N PRO A 91 -3.63 -6.53 10.43
CA PRO A 91 -2.77 -6.27 11.59
C PRO A 91 -1.79 -7.41 11.87
N GLN A 92 -2.21 -8.66 11.60
CA GLN A 92 -1.43 -9.87 11.89
C GLN A 92 -0.53 -10.31 10.73
N ALA A 93 -0.61 -9.66 9.57
CA ALA A 93 0.18 -10.06 8.41
C ALA A 93 1.62 -9.54 8.50
N LEU A 94 2.56 -10.42 8.17
CA LEU A 94 3.98 -10.06 8.06
C LEU A 94 4.26 -9.15 6.87
N GLU A 95 3.40 -9.15 5.84
CA GLU A 95 3.46 -8.31 4.65
C GLU A 95 2.06 -8.01 4.10
N ALA A 96 1.91 -6.90 3.37
CA ALA A 96 0.69 -6.64 2.60
C ALA A 96 0.46 -7.76 1.56
N GLN A 97 -0.79 -8.18 1.41
CA GLN A 97 -1.18 -9.30 0.55
C GLN A 97 -1.98 -8.81 -0.65
N VAL A 98 -1.77 -9.46 -1.79
CA VAL A 98 -2.60 -9.28 -2.99
C VAL A 98 -3.60 -10.42 -3.04
N LEU A 99 -4.88 -10.08 -3.05
CA LEU A 99 -5.98 -11.03 -3.11
C LEU A 99 -6.75 -10.85 -4.41
N PRO A 100 -7.12 -11.95 -5.10
CA PRO A 100 -8.12 -11.90 -6.16
C PRO A 100 -9.42 -11.29 -5.66
N VAL A 101 -10.15 -10.58 -6.52
CA VAL A 101 -11.46 -9.95 -6.18
C VAL A 101 -12.45 -10.92 -5.56
N SER A 102 -12.45 -12.17 -6.04
CA SER A 102 -13.33 -13.22 -5.54
C SER A 102 -13.11 -13.51 -4.05
N LEU A 103 -11.86 -13.50 -3.60
CA LEU A 103 -11.45 -13.66 -2.20
C LEU A 103 -11.65 -12.37 -1.41
N TYR A 104 -11.33 -11.21 -1.97
CA TYR A 104 -11.59 -9.92 -1.35
C TYR A 104 -13.07 -9.75 -0.95
N ASN A 105 -13.98 -10.07 -1.86
CA ASN A 105 -15.41 -9.99 -1.60
C ASN A 105 -15.90 -11.00 -0.56
N GLN A 106 -15.17 -12.07 -0.27
CA GLN A 106 -15.52 -12.99 0.82
C GLN A 106 -15.03 -12.48 2.18
N VAL A 107 -13.87 -11.82 2.20
CA VAL A 107 -13.24 -11.30 3.43
C VAL A 107 -13.85 -9.98 3.89
N PHE A 108 -14.32 -9.12 2.97
CA PHE A 108 -14.78 -7.76 3.27
C PHE A 108 -16.28 -7.52 2.98
N ARG A 109 -17.10 -8.58 2.89
CA ARG A 109 -18.54 -8.47 2.55
C ARG A 109 -19.44 -7.90 3.65
N GLU A 110 -18.90 -7.49 4.79
CA GLU A 110 -19.67 -7.02 5.96
C GLU A 110 -19.44 -5.54 6.31
N LEU A 111 -19.08 -4.68 5.35
CA LEU A 111 -19.05 -3.22 5.53
C LEU A 111 -20.11 -2.51 4.68
#